data_AF-A0ABD0R8M3-F1
#
_entry.id   AF-A0ABD0R8M3-F1
#
_cell.length_a   1.000
_cell.length_b   1.000
_cell.length_c   1.000
_cell.angle_alpha   90.00
_cell.angle_beta   90.00
_cell.angle_gamma   90.00
#
_symmetry.space_group_name_H-M   'P 1'
#
loop_
_entity.id
_entity.type
_entity.pdbx_description
1 polymer ?
#
loop_
_entity_poly.entity_id
_entity_poly.type
_entity_poly.pdbx_seq_one_letter_code
_entity_poly.pdbx_strand_id
1 'polypeptide(L)'
;MRDNLVFSGIPESAEEDAEATVKSFIKTYLKLPEDTVENICFERVHRLGAKKPGTPRPRPIVAKFGYFKQKEQLKGTDFSVNDQFPKEILERRKVL
;
A
#
# COMPACT_ATOMS: atom_id res chain seq x y z
N MET A 1 -1.14 10.87 10.74
CA MET A 1 -1.12 9.69 9.85
C MET A 1 -1.92 9.98 8.58
N ARG A 2 -1.55 10.99 7.79
CA ARG A 2 -2.29 11.34 6.55
C ARG A 2 -1.55 10.92 5.28
N ASP A 3 -0.35 10.37 5.38
CA ASP A 3 0.55 10.11 4.24
C ASP A 3 0.78 8.62 4.00
N ASN A 4 0.07 7.77 4.74
CA ASN A 4 0.22 6.32 4.68
C ASN A 4 -0.87 5.73 3.78
N LEU A 5 -0.47 5.02 2.72
CA LEU A 5 -1.37 4.21 1.92
C LEU A 5 -1.18 2.72 2.26
N VAL A 6 -2.30 2.01 2.24
CA VAL A 6 -2.39 0.58 2.48
C VAL A 6 -2.72 -0.09 1.15
N PHE A 7 -1.80 -0.93 0.71
CA PHE A 7 -1.94 -1.78 -0.47
C PHE A 7 -2.35 -3.17 -0.01
N SER A 8 -3.52 -3.63 -0.44
CA SER A 8 -4.04 -4.97 -0.13
C SER A 8 -4.09 -5.84 -1.37
N GLY A 9 -3.94 -7.16 -1.20
CA GLY A 9 -3.99 -8.13 -2.31
C GLY A 9 -2.64 -8.43 -2.97
N ILE A 10 -1.53 -7.88 -2.46
CA ILE A 10 -0.18 -8.17 -2.98
C ILE A 10 0.32 -9.48 -2.35
N PRO A 11 0.64 -10.54 -3.12
CA PRO A 11 1.17 -11.80 -2.60
C PRO A 11 2.49 -11.58 -1.85
N GLU A 12 2.80 -12.44 -0.88
CA GLU A 12 3.99 -12.27 -0.02
C GLU A 12 5.04 -13.33 -0.35
N SER A 13 6.21 -12.88 -0.80
CA SER A 13 7.40 -13.73 -0.98
C SER A 13 8.40 -13.56 0.17
N ALA A 14 9.20 -14.58 0.44
CA ALA A 14 10.13 -14.62 1.57
C ALA A 14 11.31 -13.64 1.44
N GLU A 15 11.70 -13.28 0.22
CA GLU A 15 12.80 -12.36 -0.11
C GLU A 15 12.29 -11.13 -0.88
N GLU A 16 11.06 -10.69 -0.62
CA GLU A 16 10.46 -9.57 -1.36
C GLU A 16 10.82 -8.21 -0.75
N ASP A 17 11.40 -7.33 -1.57
CA ASP A 17 11.49 -5.90 -1.30
C ASP A 17 10.12 -5.26 -1.38
N ALA A 18 9.48 -5.01 -0.23
CA ALA A 18 8.15 -4.42 -0.17
C ALA A 18 8.06 -3.08 -0.93
N GLU A 19 9.13 -2.30 -0.96
CA GLU A 19 9.19 -1.07 -1.76
C GLU A 19 9.19 -1.36 -3.26
N ALA A 20 10.04 -2.28 -3.73
CA ALA A 20 10.12 -2.66 -5.13
C ALA A 20 8.78 -3.26 -5.61
N THR A 21 8.13 -4.07 -4.77
CA THR A 21 6.80 -4.61 -5.07
C THR A 21 5.76 -3.50 -5.18
N VAL A 22 5.76 -2.51 -4.29
CA VAL A 22 4.85 -1.35 -4.37
C VAL A 22 5.14 -0.53 -5.63
N LYS A 23 6.41 -0.28 -5.98
CA LYS A 23 6.79 0.42 -7.22
C LYS A 23 6.32 -0.33 -8.47
N SER A 24 6.59 -1.63 -8.54
CA SER A 24 6.17 -2.50 -9.65
C SER A 24 4.65 -2.58 -9.76
N PHE A 25 3.96 -2.65 -8.62
CA PHE A 25 2.49 -2.62 -8.55
C PHE A 25 1.96 -1.27 -9.06
N ILE A 26 2.50 -0.15 -8.59
CA ILE A 26 2.11 1.19 -9.07
C ILE A 26 2.35 1.31 -10.58
N LYS A 27 3.53 0.90 -11.08
CA LYS A 27 3.85 0.92 -12.51
C LYS A 27 2.87 0.07 -13.33
N THR A 28 2.63 -1.17 -12.91
CA THR A 28 1.79 -2.13 -13.63
C THR A 28 0.31 -1.73 -13.61
N TYR A 29 -0.19 -1.31 -12.45
CA TYR A 29 -1.62 -1.06 -12.25
C TYR A 29 -2.03 0.37 -12.58
N LEU A 30 -1.20 1.38 -12.30
CA LEU A 30 -1.48 2.77 -12.70
C LEU A 30 -0.98 3.12 -14.10
N LYS A 31 -0.18 2.26 -14.74
CA LYS A 31 0.45 2.55 -16.05
C LYS A 31 1.15 3.91 -16.07
N LEU A 32 1.65 4.35 -14.92
CA LEU A 32 2.37 5.60 -14.80
C LEU A 32 3.75 5.45 -15.46
N PRO A 33 4.27 6.52 -16.08
CA PRO A 33 5.62 6.52 -16.61
C PRO A 33 6.63 6.28 -15.48
N GLU A 34 7.72 5.56 -15.79
CA GLU A 34 8.77 5.22 -14.81
C GLU A 34 9.30 6.44 -14.08
N ASP A 35 9.47 7.57 -14.78
CA ASP A 35 9.80 8.86 -14.19
C ASP A 35 8.92 9.22 -12.98
N THR A 36 7.60 9.02 -13.09
CA THR A 36 6.69 9.34 -11.99
C THR A 36 6.88 8.38 -10.83
N VAL A 37 7.05 7.08 -11.11
CA VAL A 37 7.23 6.02 -10.10
C VAL A 37 8.58 6.13 -9.39
N GLU A 38 9.64 6.47 -10.11
CA GLU A 38 10.98 6.73 -9.58
C GLU A 38 11.02 8.02 -8.75
N ASN A 39 10.26 9.04 -9.14
CA ASN A 39 10.10 10.24 -8.32
C ASN A 39 9.36 9.96 -7.01
N ILE A 40 8.60 8.85 -6.88
CA ILE A 40 7.91 8.51 -5.63
C ILE A 40 8.95 8.18 -4.56
N CYS A 41 9.05 9.08 -3.58
CA CYS A 41 9.91 8.89 -2.43
C CYS A 41 9.10 8.27 -1.29
N PHE A 42 9.41 7.01 -0.98
CA PHE A 42 8.85 6.32 0.17
C PHE A 42 9.73 6.56 1.38
N GLU A 43 9.14 7.04 2.47
CA GLU A 43 9.87 7.21 3.73
C GLU A 43 9.94 5.88 4.50
N ARG A 44 8.88 5.07 4.41
CA ARG A 44 8.81 3.77 5.09
C ARG A 44 7.83 2.84 4.41
N VAL A 45 8.30 1.66 4.01
CA VAL A 45 7.44 0.60 3.46
C VAL A 45 7.59 -0.67 4.30
N HIS A 46 6.47 -1.23 4.76
CA HIS A 46 6.48 -2.48 5.52
C HIS A 46 5.14 -3.20 5.43
N ARG A 47 5.14 -4.53 5.59
CA ARG A 47 3.92 -5.33 5.71
C ARG A 47 3.25 -5.05 7.06
N LEU A 48 1.94 -4.81 7.05
CA LEU A 48 1.15 -4.54 8.24
C LEU A 48 0.53 -5.83 8.79
N GLY A 49 0.78 -6.07 10.07
CA GLY A 49 0.23 -7.20 10.83
C GLY A 49 1.17 -8.40 10.96
N ALA A 50 0.84 -9.27 11.91
CA ALA A 50 1.54 -10.54 12.13
C ALA A 50 1.13 -11.57 11.08
N LYS A 51 2.08 -12.42 10.64
CA LYS A 51 1.81 -13.56 9.76
C LYS A 51 0.89 -14.52 10.51
N LYS A 52 -0.39 -14.57 10.14
CA LYS A 52 -1.34 -15.51 10.75
C LYS A 52 -1.22 -16.86 10.02
N PRO A 53 -0.77 -17.94 10.69
CA PRO A 53 -0.76 -19.26 10.08
C PRO A 53 -2.21 -19.67 9.79
N GLY A 54 -2.48 -20.11 8.56
CA GLY A 54 -3.80 -20.62 8.14
C GLY A 54 -4.73 -19.65 7.40
N THR A 55 -4.37 -18.37 7.24
CA THR A 55 -5.13 -17.46 6.36
C THR A 55 -4.49 -17.37 4.97
N PRO A 56 -5.24 -17.66 3.87
CA PRO A 56 -4.76 -17.48 2.50
C PRO A 56 -4.66 -15.99 2.09
N ARG A 57 -5.05 -15.06 2.98
CA ARG A 57 -5.03 -13.62 2.68
C ARG A 57 -3.61 -13.08 2.90
N PRO A 58 -2.95 -12.55 1.87
CA PRO A 58 -1.64 -11.94 2.03
C PRO A 58 -1.71 -10.69 2.93
N ARG A 59 -0.62 -10.40 3.65
CA ARG A 59 -0.56 -9.22 4.54
C ARG A 59 -0.55 -7.94 3.71
N PRO A 60 -1.35 -6.92 4.05
CA PRO A 60 -1.31 -5.65 3.33
C PRO A 60 0.05 -4.95 3.54
N ILE A 61 0.50 -4.19 2.54
CA ILE A 61 1.70 -3.35 2.63
C ILE A 61 1.27 -1.93 2.99
N VAL A 62 1.95 -1.33 3.97
CA VAL A 62 1.84 0.09 4.27
C VAL A 62 3.04 0.79 3.69
N ALA A 63 2.79 1.77 2.82
CA ALA A 63 3.80 2.69 2.34
C ALA A 63 3.50 4.10 2.85
N LYS A 64 4.50 4.71 3.50
CA LYS A 64 4.49 6.12 3.90
C LYS A 64 5.15 6.94 2.80
N PHE A 65 4.39 7.85 2.21
CA PHE A 65 4.89 8.77 1.19
C PHE A 65 5.55 9.97 1.87
N GLY A 66 6.73 10.35 1.38
CA GLY A 66 7.42 11.55 1.88
C GLY A 66 6.72 12.84 1.44
N TYR A 67 6.06 12.83 0.27
CA TYR A 67 5.39 14.00 -0.30
C TYR A 67 3.90 13.75 -0.54
N PHE A 68 3.07 14.57 0.12
CA PHE A 68 1.60 14.52 0.04
C PHE A 68 1.05 14.66 -1.40
N LYS A 69 1.74 15.41 -2.27
CA LYS A 69 1.36 15.63 -3.68
C LYS A 69 1.30 14.33 -4.50
N GLN A 70 2.16 13.36 -4.19
CA GLN A 70 2.17 12.05 -4.84
C GLN A 70 1.02 11.17 -4.34
N LYS A 71 0.61 11.35 -3.07
CA LYS A 71 -0.54 10.68 -2.49
C LYS A 71 -1.85 11.08 -3.17
N GLU A 72 -2.03 12.37 -3.48
CA GLU A 72 -3.25 12.85 -4.17
C GLU A 72 -3.43 12.25 -5.56
N GLN A 73 -2.34 12.05 -6.31
CA GLN A 73 -2.40 11.38 -7.61
C GLN A 73 -2.84 9.91 -7.52
N LEU A 74 -2.58 9.27 -6.39
CA LEU A 74 -2.98 7.89 -6.10
C LEU A 74 -4.39 7.79 -5.47
N LYS A 75 -4.98 8.90 -5.02
CA LYS A 75 -6.20 8.91 -4.19
C LYS A 75 -7.52 8.94 -4.97
N GLY A 76 -7.45 8.99 -6.30
CA GLY A 76 -8.61 9.05 -7.19
C GLY A 76 -8.75 7.85 -8.10
N THR A 77 -7.98 6.77 -7.89
CA THR A 77 -8.04 5.56 -8.70
C THR A 77 -8.89 4.47 -8.05
N ASP A 78 -9.62 3.71 -8.87
CA ASP A 78 -10.50 2.58 -8.51
C ASP A 78 -9.82 1.36 -7.86
N PHE A 79 -8.57 1.49 -7.40
CA PHE A 79 -7.77 0.35 -6.95
C PHE A 79 -7.79 0.16 -5.43
N SER A 80 -7.31 -1.00 -4.99
CA SER A 80 -7.25 -1.48 -3.59
C SER A 80 -6.25 -0.70 -2.70
N VAL A 81 -6.05 0.58 -2.99
CA VAL A 81 -5.21 1.54 -2.28
C VAL A 81 -6.10 2.32 -1.32
N ASN A 82 -5.99 2.01 -0.04
CA ASN A 82 -6.79 2.68 0.99
C ASN A 82 -5.90 3.59 1.84
N ASP A 83 -6.43 4.70 2.36
CA ASP A 83 -5.73 5.40 3.44
C ASP A 83 -5.56 4.44 4.63
N GLN A 84 -4.45 4.60 5.35
CA GLN A 84 -4.30 3.92 6.62
C GLN A 84 -5.29 4.48 7.64
N PHE A 85 -6.34 3.71 7.90
CA PHE A 85 -7.26 3.99 8.99
C PHE A 85 -6.81 3.26 10.27
N PRO A 86 -7.01 3.88 11.46
CA PRO A 86 -6.79 3.20 12.72
C PRO A 86 -7.72 1.98 12.84
N LYS A 87 -7.27 0.97 13.60
CA LYS A 87 -7.96 -0.33 13.74
C LYS A 87 -9.43 -0.17 14.11
N GLU A 88 -9.76 0.77 15.00
CA GLU A 88 -11.13 1.04 15.43
C GLU A 88 -12.07 1.38 14.25
N ILE A 89 -11.60 2.15 13.27
CA ILE A 89 -12.38 2.53 12.08
C ILE A 89 -12.54 1.35 11.13
N LEU A 90 -11.48 0.55 10.96
CA LEU A 90 -11.53 -0.67 10.14
C LEU A 90 -12.47 -1.70 10.74
N GLU A 91 -12.46 -1.87 12.07
CA GLU A 91 -13.35 -2.79 12.78
C GLU A 91 -14.80 -2.32 12.69
N ARG A 92 -15.07 -1.02 12.84
CA ARG A 92 -16.40 -0.45 12.60
C ARG A 92 -16.92 -0.70 11.18
N ARG A 93 -16.06 -0.57 10.17
CA ARG A 93 -16.42 -0.86 8.76
C ARG A 93 -16.65 -2.34 8.46
N LYS A 94 -16.13 -3.25 9.28
CA LYS A 94 -16.27 -4.69 9.10
C LYS A 94 -17.60 -5.25 9.64
N VAL A 95 -18.32 -4.44 10.43
CA VAL A 95 -19.56 -4.81 11.14
C VAL A 95 -20.82 -4.39 10.38
N LEU A 96 -20.68 -3.64 9.29
CA LEU A 96 -21.75 -3.31 8.33
C LEU A 96 -21.72 -4.28 7.15
#